data_AF-A0A937N639-F1
#
_entry.id   AF-A0A937N639-F1
#
_cell.length_a   1.000
_cell.length_b   1.000
_cell.length_c   1.000
_cell.angle_alpha   90.00
_cell.angle_beta   90.00
_cell.angle_gamma   90.00
#
_symmetry.space_group_name_H-M   'P 1'
#
loop_
_entity.id
_entity.type
_entity.pdbx_description
1 polymer ?
#
loop_
_entity_poly.entity_id
_entity_poly.type
_entity_poly.pdbx_seq_one_letter_code
_entity_poly.pdbx_strand_id
1 'polypeptide(L)'
;MRKGHYKTIVIGLLLAPVLCCLVGVGAFLHVAVSHVTTQEQKRIDLQQQMEELAKAAADLARRLAETEKRIAELRRKLSEDRDHAEAAQRLEEELRRLLARKAAIDQAIEATQDISAPGDDNQPSPTSDGLQTELTQKQSALTAAKAEHDRLLATLSGLGPPVEDGDDECDVTQIQGTGERDAPTPVYVECLAEGATIQPENTLFSASPNEQERQAFLKAAKRTGYVLFLIRPSGFASFGQYRDLVLSDRGDSGKSIDFGYEPVNQDWKLIYPQAGE
;
A
#
# COMPACT_ATOMS: atom_id res chain seq x y z
N MET A 1 -26.98 -63.75 85.37
CA MET A 1 -26.51 -63.23 84.06
C MET A 1 -26.77 -61.73 83.82
N ARG A 2 -26.81 -60.84 84.84
CA ARG A 2 -27.13 -59.39 84.64
C ARG A 2 -25.93 -58.42 84.69
N LYS A 3 -24.71 -58.88 85.04
CA LYS A 3 -23.52 -58.02 85.14
C LYS A 3 -22.86 -57.68 83.79
N GLY A 4 -23.20 -58.39 82.71
CA GLY A 4 -22.66 -58.14 81.37
C GLY A 4 -23.25 -56.89 80.70
N HIS A 5 -24.57 -56.67 80.82
CA HIS A 5 -25.26 -55.58 80.11
C HIS A 5 -24.94 -54.18 80.64
N TYR A 6 -24.58 -54.03 81.92
CA TYR A 6 -24.23 -52.73 82.49
C TYR A 6 -22.91 -52.18 81.91
N LYS A 7 -21.91 -53.05 81.69
CA LYS A 7 -20.64 -52.64 81.07
C LYS A 7 -20.83 -52.17 79.64
N THR A 8 -21.68 -52.84 78.86
CA THR A 8 -21.96 -52.45 77.46
C THR A 8 -22.67 -51.10 77.38
N ILE A 9 -23.60 -50.80 78.30
CA ILE A 9 -24.32 -49.53 78.33
C ILE A 9 -23.40 -48.38 78.73
N VAL A 10 -22.57 -48.54 79.77
CA VAL A 10 -21.65 -47.49 80.23
C VAL A 10 -20.56 -47.21 79.18
N ILE A 11 -20.03 -48.24 78.51
CA ILE A 11 -19.05 -48.08 77.43
C ILE A 11 -19.70 -47.36 76.23
N GLY A 12 -20.93 -47.72 75.85
CA GLY A 12 -21.67 -47.03 74.79
C GLY A 12 -21.92 -45.54 75.09
N LEU A 13 -22.28 -45.22 76.33
CA LEU A 13 -22.56 -43.84 76.76
C LEU A 13 -21.30 -42.96 76.81
N LEU A 14 -20.13 -43.54 77.12
CA LEU A 14 -18.84 -42.84 77.10
C LEU A 14 -18.24 -42.73 75.69
N LEU A 15 -18.51 -43.69 74.81
CA LEU A 15 -18.03 -43.66 73.42
C LEU A 15 -18.80 -42.67 72.54
N ALA A 16 -20.09 -42.46 72.79
CA ALA A 16 -20.92 -41.56 71.99
C ALA A 16 -20.40 -40.11 71.90
N PRO A 17 -20.02 -39.42 73.01
CA PRO A 17 -19.48 -38.07 72.93
C PRO A 17 -18.11 -38.03 72.24
N VAL A 18 -17.27 -39.06 72.43
CA VAL A 18 -15.96 -39.15 71.75
C VAL A 18 -16.13 -39.27 70.24
N LEU A 19 -17.04 -40.14 69.78
CA LEU A 19 -17.39 -40.25 68.35
C LEU A 19 -17.95 -38.95 67.80
N CYS A 20 -18.82 -38.25 68.54
CA CYS A 20 -19.36 -36.96 68.13
C CYS A 20 -18.26 -35.89 67.99
N CYS A 21 -17.31 -35.82 68.93
CA CYS A 21 -16.16 -34.92 68.84
C CYS A 21 -15.25 -35.25 67.65
N LEU A 22 -15.00 -36.53 67.38
CA LEU A 22 -14.18 -36.96 66.24
C LEU A 22 -14.82 -36.58 64.89
N VAL A 23 -16.15 -36.75 64.76
CA VAL A 23 -16.88 -36.33 63.56
C VAL A 23 -16.85 -34.80 63.41
N GLY A 24 -17.02 -34.05 64.50
CA GLY A 24 -16.95 -32.58 64.48
C GLY A 24 -15.58 -32.06 64.05
N VAL A 25 -14.50 -32.63 64.58
CA VAL A 25 -13.11 -32.27 64.19
C VAL A 25 -12.85 -32.66 62.73
N GLY A 26 -13.30 -33.83 62.30
CA GLY A 26 -13.18 -34.27 60.91
C GLY A 26 -13.87 -33.32 59.93
N ALA A 27 -15.09 -32.88 60.25
CA ALA A 27 -15.82 -31.91 59.42
C ALA A 27 -15.12 -30.55 59.37
N PHE A 28 -14.60 -30.06 60.52
CA PHE A 28 -13.88 -28.79 60.57
C PHE A 28 -12.57 -28.84 59.75
N LEU A 29 -11.81 -29.92 59.87
CA LEU A 29 -10.60 -30.14 59.08
C LEU A 29 -10.91 -30.20 57.58
N HIS A 30 -11.99 -30.87 57.18
CA HIS A 30 -12.41 -30.93 55.78
C HIS A 30 -12.76 -29.54 55.24
N VAL A 31 -13.47 -28.71 56.01
CA VAL A 31 -13.80 -27.33 55.61
C VAL A 31 -12.55 -26.46 55.52
N ALA A 32 -11.63 -26.57 56.49
CA ALA A 32 -10.38 -25.81 56.49
C ALA A 32 -9.49 -26.16 55.29
N VAL A 33 -9.31 -27.46 55.00
CA VAL A 33 -8.56 -27.92 53.81
C VAL A 33 -9.22 -27.42 52.53
N SER A 34 -10.55 -27.54 52.42
CA SER A 34 -11.30 -27.06 51.24
C SER A 34 -11.14 -25.56 51.02
N HIS A 35 -11.06 -24.77 52.10
CA HIS A 35 -10.84 -23.32 52.00
C HIS A 35 -9.42 -22.98 51.54
N VAL A 36 -8.41 -23.66 52.08
CA VAL A 36 -7.01 -23.48 51.68
C VAL A 36 -6.79 -23.86 50.22
N THR A 37 -7.30 -25.01 49.78
CA THR A 37 -7.18 -25.43 48.36
C THR A 37 -7.88 -24.45 47.43
N THR A 38 -9.05 -23.93 47.80
CA THR A 38 -9.75 -22.90 47.02
C THR A 38 -8.93 -21.59 46.93
N GLN A 39 -8.25 -21.21 48.02
CA GLN A 39 -7.41 -20.01 48.05
C GLN A 39 -6.15 -20.18 47.19
N GLU A 40 -5.51 -21.35 47.23
CA GLU A 40 -4.38 -21.68 46.37
C GLU A 40 -4.79 -21.71 44.89
N GLN A 41 -5.94 -22.30 44.56
CA GLN A 41 -6.46 -22.31 43.20
C GLN A 41 -6.66 -20.90 42.66
N LYS A 42 -7.27 -20.01 43.46
CA LYS A 42 -7.43 -18.59 43.07
C LYS A 42 -6.11 -17.88 42.82
N ARG A 43 -5.05 -18.22 43.56
CA ARG A 43 -3.71 -17.64 43.35
C ARG A 43 -3.10 -18.13 42.03
N ILE A 44 -3.26 -19.42 41.73
CA ILE A 44 -2.80 -20.01 40.46
C ILE A 44 -3.54 -19.37 39.29
N ASP A 45 -4.87 -19.27 39.37
CA ASP A 45 -5.69 -18.66 38.32
C ASP A 45 -5.31 -17.18 38.12
N LEU A 46 -5.11 -16.42 39.20
CA LEU A 46 -4.67 -15.03 39.12
C LEU A 46 -3.28 -14.90 38.51
N GLN A 47 -2.36 -15.82 38.84
CA GLN A 47 -1.01 -15.82 38.28
C GLN A 47 -1.03 -16.13 36.77
N GLN A 48 -1.89 -17.05 36.34
CA GLN A 48 -2.12 -17.34 34.92
C GLN A 48 -2.68 -16.12 34.18
N GLN A 49 -3.67 -15.43 34.76
CA GLN A 49 -4.22 -14.20 34.19
C GLN A 49 -3.16 -13.09 34.06
N MET A 50 -2.28 -12.95 35.05
CA MET A 50 -1.17 -11.98 34.98
C MET A 50 -0.15 -12.35 33.89
N GLU A 51 0.12 -13.64 33.70
CA GLU A 51 1.01 -14.11 32.63
C GLU A 51 0.41 -13.89 31.23
N GLU A 52 -0.88 -14.18 31.05
CA GLU A 52 -1.61 -13.89 29.80
C GLU A 52 -1.62 -12.39 29.50
N LEU A 53 -1.87 -11.56 30.52
CA LEU A 53 -1.88 -10.10 30.37
C LEU A 53 -0.48 -9.57 30.05
N ALA A 54 0.58 -10.13 30.64
CA ALA A 54 1.95 -9.78 30.30
C ALA A 54 2.31 -10.17 28.86
N LYS A 55 1.87 -11.34 28.38
CA LYS A 55 2.05 -11.77 26.98
C LYS A 55 1.30 -10.84 26.02
N ALA A 56 0.05 -10.49 26.33
CA ALA A 56 -0.73 -9.54 25.54
C ALA A 56 -0.08 -8.15 25.49
N ALA A 57 0.44 -7.66 26.61
CA ALA A 57 1.15 -6.39 26.68
C ALA A 57 2.45 -6.40 25.84
N ALA A 58 3.19 -7.50 25.86
CA ALA A 58 4.39 -7.67 25.05
C ALA A 58 4.07 -7.72 23.55
N ASP A 59 2.98 -8.39 23.16
CA ASP A 59 2.53 -8.43 21.76
C ASP A 59 2.10 -7.03 21.27
N LEU A 60 1.33 -6.31 22.09
CA LEU A 60 0.95 -4.93 21.80
C LEU A 60 2.15 -4.00 21.66
N ALA A 61 3.15 -4.11 22.55
CA ALA A 61 4.38 -3.33 22.45
C ALA A 61 5.15 -3.62 21.16
N ARG A 62 5.17 -4.88 20.73
CA ARG A 62 5.82 -5.29 19.46
C ARG A 62 5.09 -4.70 18.25
N ARG A 63 3.75 -4.78 18.21
CA ARG A 63 2.94 -4.17 17.16
C ARG A 63 3.12 -2.66 17.13
N LEU A 64 3.18 -2.01 18.29
CA LEU A 64 3.39 -0.57 18.38
C LEU A 64 4.76 -0.17 17.78
N ALA A 65 5.83 -0.87 18.16
CA ALA A 65 7.16 -0.64 17.59
C ALA A 65 7.21 -0.86 16.06
N GLU A 66 6.46 -1.84 15.54
CA GLU A 66 6.35 -2.08 14.10
C GLU A 66 5.60 -0.95 13.38
N THR A 67 4.49 -0.48 13.96
CA THR A 67 3.76 0.67 13.41
C THR A 67 4.60 1.96 13.43
N GLU A 68 5.38 2.20 14.47
CA GLU A 68 6.29 3.34 14.55
C GLU A 68 7.37 3.29 13.46
N LYS A 69 7.95 2.11 13.20
CA LYS A 69 8.88 1.91 12.09
C LYS A 69 8.23 2.20 10.74
N ARG A 70 7.01 1.70 10.52
CA ARG A 70 6.27 1.92 9.26
C ARG A 70 5.95 3.40 9.05
N ILE A 71 5.59 4.12 10.12
CA ILE A 71 5.37 5.58 10.08
C ILE A 71 6.68 6.32 9.74
N ALA A 72 7.81 5.91 10.33
CA ALA A 72 9.11 6.53 10.03
C ALA A 72 9.52 6.31 8.57
N GLU A 73 9.30 5.11 8.03
CA GLU A 73 9.58 4.80 6.62
C GLU A 73 8.70 5.64 5.67
N LEU A 74 7.40 5.75 5.95
CA LEU A 74 6.48 6.57 5.15
C LEU A 74 6.87 8.06 5.17
N ARG A 75 7.31 8.57 6.32
CA ARG A 75 7.82 9.95 6.41
C ARG A 75 9.08 10.17 5.56
N ARG A 76 9.98 9.18 5.49
CA ARG A 76 11.15 9.25 4.62
C ARG A 76 10.75 9.28 3.14
N LYS A 77 9.87 8.37 2.72
CA LYS A 77 9.36 8.34 1.32
C LYS A 77 8.69 9.65 0.93
N LEU A 78 7.85 10.20 1.81
CA LEU A 78 7.19 11.49 1.55
C LEU A 78 8.19 12.65 1.42
N SER A 79 9.32 12.62 2.14
CA SER A 79 10.39 13.61 1.97
C SER A 79 11.08 13.45 0.62
N GLU A 80 11.37 12.22 0.21
CA GLU A 80 11.99 11.93 -1.10
C GLU A 80 11.07 12.37 -2.24
N ASP A 81 9.77 12.06 -2.17
CA ASP A 81 8.78 12.48 -3.17
C ASP A 81 8.67 14.01 -3.25
N ARG A 82 8.76 14.69 -2.09
CA ARG A 82 8.78 16.16 -2.05
C ARG A 82 10.03 16.72 -2.72
N ASP A 83 11.20 16.16 -2.44
CA ASP A 83 12.45 16.61 -3.05
C ASP A 83 12.43 16.36 -4.57
N HIS A 84 11.84 15.24 -5.02
CA HIS A 84 11.61 14.95 -6.44
C HIS A 84 10.63 15.95 -7.09
N ALA A 85 9.55 16.32 -6.41
CA ALA A 85 8.62 17.32 -6.90
C ALA A 85 9.27 18.71 -7.02
N GLU A 86 10.08 19.11 -6.03
CA GLU A 86 10.84 20.36 -6.08
C GLU A 86 11.88 20.36 -7.21
N ALA A 87 12.55 19.23 -7.46
CA ALA A 87 13.46 19.07 -8.58
C ALA A 87 12.75 19.15 -9.94
N ALA A 88 11.59 18.52 -10.09
CA ALA A 88 10.78 18.58 -11.31
C ALA A 88 10.33 20.01 -11.62
N GLN A 89 9.89 20.77 -10.61
CA GLN A 89 9.52 22.19 -10.78
C GLN A 89 10.70 23.04 -11.26
N ARG A 90 11.90 22.83 -10.72
CA ARG A 90 13.11 23.55 -11.18
C ARG A 90 13.42 23.25 -12.65
N LEU A 91 13.28 21.99 -13.06
CA LEU A 91 13.50 21.58 -14.45
C LEU A 91 12.46 22.20 -15.39
N GLU A 92 11.19 22.25 -14.97
CA GLU A 92 10.12 22.89 -15.75
C GLU A 92 10.36 24.40 -15.92
N GLU A 93 10.81 25.08 -14.86
CA GLU A 93 11.12 26.51 -14.92
C GLU A 93 12.35 26.80 -15.80
N GLU A 94 13.37 25.94 -15.74
CA GLU A 94 14.52 26.02 -16.63
C GLU A 94 14.13 25.80 -18.10
N LEU A 95 13.30 24.79 -18.38
CA LEU A 95 12.78 24.52 -19.72
C LEU A 95 11.99 25.73 -20.25
N ARG A 96 11.13 26.32 -19.42
CA ARG A 96 10.37 27.52 -19.78
C ARG A 96 11.29 28.70 -20.11
N ARG A 97 12.37 28.88 -19.35
CA ARG A 97 13.38 29.92 -19.61
C ARG A 97 14.12 29.67 -20.92
N LEU A 98 14.49 28.43 -21.22
CA LEU A 98 15.14 28.06 -22.47
C LEU A 98 14.23 28.26 -23.68
N LEU A 99 12.95 27.88 -23.58
CA LEU A 99 11.95 28.11 -24.63
C LEU A 99 11.74 29.61 -24.90
N ALA A 100 11.67 30.44 -23.85
CA ALA A 100 11.57 31.89 -24.01
C ALA A 100 12.82 32.47 -24.69
N ARG A 101 14.02 31.99 -24.33
CA ARG A 101 15.28 32.40 -24.97
C ARG A 101 15.33 31.98 -26.43
N LYS A 102 14.89 30.75 -26.75
CA LYS A 102 14.79 30.27 -28.13
C LYS A 102 13.85 31.15 -28.96
N ALA A 103 12.67 31.47 -28.45
CA ALA A 103 11.71 32.35 -29.13
C ALA A 103 12.28 33.74 -29.41
N ALA A 104 13.04 34.32 -28.47
CA ALA A 104 13.72 35.60 -28.67
C ALA A 104 14.82 35.54 -29.76
N ILE A 105 15.54 34.42 -29.84
CA ILE A 105 16.53 34.20 -30.91
C ILE A 105 15.83 34.05 -32.26
N ASP A 106 14.74 33.28 -32.33
CA ASP A 106 13.97 33.09 -33.56
C ASP A 106 13.41 34.44 -34.08
N GLN A 107 12.86 35.29 -33.19
CA GLN A 107 12.43 36.64 -33.54
C GLN A 107 13.58 37.53 -34.04
N ALA A 108 14.77 37.43 -33.42
CA ALA A 108 15.94 38.18 -33.88
C ALA A 108 16.39 37.72 -35.27
N ILE A 109 16.29 36.43 -35.59
CA ILE A 109 16.61 35.88 -36.92
C ILE A 109 15.62 36.42 -37.96
N GLU A 110 14.32 36.37 -37.68
CA GLU A 110 13.28 36.92 -38.58
C GLU A 110 13.50 38.41 -38.86
N ALA A 111 13.71 39.22 -37.82
CA ALA A 111 13.98 40.65 -37.97
C ALA A 111 15.26 40.96 -38.77
N THR A 112 16.24 40.05 -38.77
CA THR A 112 17.47 40.21 -39.58
C THR A 112 17.24 39.81 -41.04
N GLN A 113 16.30 38.91 -41.32
CA GLN A 113 15.95 38.50 -42.69
C GLN A 113 15.11 39.56 -43.43
N ASP A 114 14.25 40.30 -42.73
CA ASP A 114 13.45 41.40 -43.33
C ASP A 114 14.29 42.60 -43.80
N ILE A 115 15.55 42.73 -43.36
CA ILE A 115 16.46 43.80 -43.79
C ILE A 115 17.10 43.50 -45.16
N SER A 116 16.87 42.32 -45.74
CA SER A 116 17.48 41.91 -47.03
C SER A 116 16.58 42.07 -48.28
N ALA A 117 15.46 42.78 -48.19
CA ALA A 117 14.69 43.18 -49.39
C ALA A 117 15.24 44.52 -49.95
N PRO A 118 15.58 44.61 -51.26
CA PRO A 118 16.32 45.74 -51.82
C PRO A 118 15.42 46.96 -51.99
N GLY A 119 15.75 48.05 -51.31
CA GLY A 119 15.03 49.30 -51.42
C GLY A 119 15.85 50.49 -50.91
N ASP A 120 16.46 51.17 -51.87
CA ASP A 120 16.79 52.59 -51.90
C ASP A 120 18.17 53.06 -51.38
N ASP A 121 18.93 53.61 -52.34
CA ASP A 121 20.25 54.23 -52.21
C ASP A 121 20.11 55.61 -51.55
N ASN A 122 20.34 55.72 -50.24
CA ASN A 122 21.02 56.87 -49.60
C ASN A 122 21.04 56.75 -48.07
N GLN A 123 22.09 56.13 -47.50
CA GLN A 123 22.57 56.46 -46.15
C GLN A 123 24.01 55.95 -45.93
N PRO A 124 24.82 56.61 -45.07
CA PRO A 124 26.26 56.38 -44.98
C PRO A 124 26.56 55.02 -44.34
N SER A 125 27.38 54.24 -45.01
CA SER A 125 27.70 52.84 -44.68
C SER A 125 28.49 52.72 -43.37
N PRO A 126 28.05 51.90 -42.39
CA PRO A 126 28.96 51.34 -41.40
C PRO A 126 29.87 50.32 -42.10
N THR A 127 31.17 50.38 -41.84
CA THR A 127 32.23 49.58 -42.48
C THR A 127 31.88 48.09 -42.55
N SER A 128 31.86 47.56 -43.78
CA SER A 128 31.55 46.16 -44.17
C SER A 128 32.25 45.10 -43.31
N ASP A 129 33.49 45.38 -42.86
CA ASP A 129 34.28 44.45 -42.06
C ASP A 129 33.69 44.19 -40.67
N GLY A 130 33.02 45.17 -40.06
CA GLY A 130 32.40 45.01 -38.73
C GLY A 130 31.20 44.07 -38.77
N LEU A 131 30.35 44.22 -39.80
CA LEU A 131 29.19 43.36 -40.03
C LEU A 131 29.61 41.95 -40.46
N GLN A 132 30.65 41.81 -41.29
CA GLN A 132 31.19 40.51 -41.68
C GLN A 132 31.72 39.73 -40.47
N THR A 133 32.39 40.43 -39.55
CA THR A 133 32.95 39.85 -38.33
C THR A 133 31.86 39.46 -37.34
N GLU A 134 30.81 40.27 -37.20
CA GLU A 134 29.67 39.95 -36.35
C GLU A 134 28.84 38.78 -36.91
N LEU A 135 28.70 38.69 -38.24
CA LEU A 135 28.01 37.59 -38.91
C LEU A 135 28.74 36.26 -38.74
N THR A 136 30.07 36.25 -38.93
CA THR A 136 30.90 35.06 -38.69
C THR A 136 30.90 34.65 -37.22
N GLN A 137 30.93 35.62 -36.31
CA GLN A 137 30.81 35.37 -34.87
C GLN A 137 29.45 34.73 -34.52
N LYS A 138 28.34 35.25 -35.04
CA LYS A 138 27.00 34.69 -34.81
C LYS A 138 26.82 33.32 -35.45
N GLN A 139 27.38 33.08 -36.64
CA GLN A 139 27.35 31.76 -37.27
C GLN A 139 28.14 30.71 -36.48
N SER A 140 29.29 31.09 -35.89
CA SER A 140 30.08 30.19 -35.03
C SER A 140 29.36 29.87 -33.71
N ALA A 141 28.64 30.84 -33.14
CA ALA A 141 27.84 30.62 -31.94
C ALA A 141 26.63 29.71 -32.22
N LEU A 142 26.05 29.81 -33.41
CA LEU A 142 24.91 28.98 -33.82
C LEU A 142 25.32 27.50 -34.02
N THR A 143 26.48 27.23 -34.61
CA THR A 143 27.00 25.87 -34.74
C THR A 143 27.38 25.27 -33.39
N ALA A 144 27.97 26.06 -32.48
CA ALA A 144 28.24 25.62 -31.12
C ALA A 144 26.95 25.28 -30.34
N ALA A 145 25.92 26.12 -30.46
CA ALA A 145 24.63 25.89 -29.81
C ALA A 145 23.89 24.65 -30.37
N LYS A 146 23.99 24.39 -31.68
CA LYS A 146 23.46 23.15 -32.28
C LYS A 146 24.18 21.90 -31.78
N ALA A 147 25.51 21.94 -31.69
CA ALA A 147 26.28 20.82 -31.14
C ALA A 147 25.96 20.55 -29.67
N GLU A 148 25.70 21.60 -28.88
CA GLU A 148 25.29 21.46 -27.48
C GLU A 148 23.86 20.92 -27.34
N HIS A 149 22.94 21.35 -28.21
CA HIS A 149 21.60 20.79 -28.32
C HIS A 149 21.63 19.29 -28.66
N ASP A 150 22.43 18.88 -29.64
CA ASP A 150 22.56 17.48 -30.04
C ASP A 150 23.20 16.63 -28.93
N ARG A 151 24.15 17.20 -28.18
CA ARG A 151 24.75 16.56 -27.00
C ARG A 151 23.73 16.38 -25.87
N LEU A 152 22.89 17.38 -25.61
CA LEU A 152 21.83 17.30 -24.60
C LEU A 152 20.76 16.27 -24.99
N LEU A 153 20.38 16.22 -26.27
CA LEU A 153 19.52 15.16 -26.82
C LEU A 153 20.12 13.77 -26.60
N ALA A 154 21.40 13.58 -26.93
CA ALA A 154 22.08 12.31 -26.70
C ALA A 154 22.18 11.95 -25.20
N THR A 155 22.31 12.96 -24.33
CA THR A 155 22.34 12.76 -22.87
C THR A 155 20.95 12.40 -22.33
N LEU A 156 19.88 13.03 -22.84
CA LEU A 156 18.49 12.69 -22.53
C LEU A 156 18.13 11.29 -23.02
N SER A 157 18.57 10.91 -24.22
CA SER A 157 18.43 9.55 -24.75
C SER A 157 19.26 8.51 -23.97
N GLY A 158 20.30 8.93 -23.23
CA GLY A 158 21.14 8.07 -22.41
C GLY A 158 20.78 8.01 -20.92
N LEU A 159 19.86 8.86 -20.44
CA LEU A 159 19.45 8.95 -19.03
C LEU A 159 18.09 8.29 -18.72
N GLY A 160 17.36 7.83 -19.74
CA GLY A 160 16.32 6.83 -19.58
C GLY A 160 16.87 5.44 -19.89
N PRO A 161 16.38 4.35 -19.27
CA PRO A 161 16.53 3.05 -19.92
C PRO A 161 15.99 3.18 -21.35
N PRO A 162 16.57 2.48 -22.33
CA PRO A 162 15.91 2.39 -23.62
C PRO A 162 14.48 1.91 -23.32
N VAL A 163 13.49 2.72 -23.72
CA VAL A 163 12.16 2.18 -23.99
C VAL A 163 12.42 1.28 -25.19
N GLU A 164 12.85 0.05 -24.90
CA GLU A 164 12.64 -1.01 -25.85
C GLU A 164 11.14 -1.00 -26.08
N ASP A 165 10.72 -0.85 -27.33
CA ASP A 165 9.40 -1.25 -27.81
C ASP A 165 9.31 -2.80 -27.70
N GLY A 166 9.56 -3.32 -26.51
CA GLY A 166 9.28 -4.67 -26.11
C GLY A 166 7.82 -4.70 -25.75
N ASP A 167 7.11 -5.66 -26.30
CA ASP A 167 5.79 -6.04 -25.83
C ASP A 167 5.93 -6.40 -24.34
N ASP A 168 5.80 -5.43 -23.43
CA ASP A 168 6.00 -5.57 -21.99
C ASP A 168 4.90 -6.47 -21.42
N GLU A 169 5.11 -7.77 -21.60
CA GLU A 169 4.33 -8.83 -21.00
C GLU A 169 4.65 -8.85 -19.50
N CYS A 170 3.66 -8.51 -18.69
CA CYS A 170 3.77 -8.46 -17.25
C CYS A 170 2.97 -9.64 -16.66
N ASP A 171 3.69 -10.59 -16.07
CA ASP A 171 3.08 -11.67 -15.30
C ASP A 171 2.54 -11.11 -13.98
N VAL A 172 1.22 -11.13 -13.82
CA VAL A 172 0.55 -10.55 -12.65
C VAL A 172 0.89 -11.26 -11.35
N THR A 173 1.43 -12.49 -11.40
CA THR A 173 1.88 -13.21 -10.19
C THR A 173 3.13 -12.58 -9.57
N GLN A 174 3.87 -11.78 -10.34
CA GLN A 174 5.01 -11.00 -9.84
C GLN A 174 4.57 -9.70 -9.16
N ILE A 175 3.30 -9.32 -9.33
CA ILE A 175 2.73 -8.11 -8.73
C ILE A 175 2.35 -8.41 -7.28
N GLN A 176 3.25 -8.04 -6.38
CA GLN A 176 3.02 -8.05 -4.94
C GLN A 176 2.32 -6.74 -4.57
N GLY A 177 1.00 -6.67 -4.77
CA GLY A 177 0.22 -5.51 -4.33
C GLY A 177 0.45 -5.17 -2.85
N THR A 178 -0.01 -4.02 -2.41
CA THR A 178 0.26 -3.46 -1.06
C THR A 178 -0.29 -4.26 0.16
N GLY A 179 -0.82 -5.48 -0.03
CA GLY A 179 -1.45 -6.35 0.98
C GLY A 179 -0.54 -7.40 1.64
N GLU A 180 -1.06 -8.14 2.62
CA GLU A 180 -0.33 -9.15 3.41
C GLU A 180 0.17 -10.35 2.57
N ARG A 181 1.42 -10.78 2.81
CA ARG A 181 2.16 -11.80 2.03
C ARG A 181 1.61 -13.23 2.12
N ASP A 182 0.69 -13.50 3.04
CA ASP A 182 0.13 -14.84 3.27
C ASP A 182 -1.30 -14.98 2.73
N ALA A 183 -1.76 -14.03 1.91
CA ALA A 183 -3.11 -14.02 1.35
C ALA A 183 -3.31 -15.14 0.31
N PRO A 184 -4.52 -15.75 0.25
CA PRO A 184 -4.89 -16.67 -0.82
C PRO A 184 -4.77 -15.99 -2.20
N THR A 185 -4.58 -16.79 -3.26
CA THR A 185 -4.50 -16.31 -4.65
C THR A 185 -5.58 -15.24 -4.92
N PRO A 186 -5.21 -14.00 -5.29
CA PRO A 186 -6.18 -12.92 -5.43
C PRO A 186 -7.13 -13.16 -6.59
N VAL A 187 -8.32 -12.58 -6.50
CA VAL A 187 -9.10 -12.24 -7.69
C VAL A 187 -8.50 -10.96 -8.27
N TYR A 188 -7.98 -11.02 -9.49
CA TYR A 188 -7.43 -9.86 -10.18
C TYR A 188 -8.56 -9.04 -10.78
N VAL A 189 -8.55 -7.73 -10.50
CA VAL A 189 -9.55 -6.78 -11.01
C VAL A 189 -8.83 -5.65 -11.73
N GLU A 190 -8.89 -5.66 -13.05
CA GLU A 190 -8.32 -4.63 -13.90
C GLU A 190 -9.28 -3.44 -13.98
N CYS A 191 -8.83 -2.27 -13.54
CA CYS A 191 -9.63 -1.04 -13.56
C CYS A 191 -9.31 -0.26 -14.84
N LEU A 192 -10.33 -0.01 -15.65
CA LEU A 192 -10.31 0.66 -16.95
C LEU A 192 -11.28 1.85 -16.97
N ALA A 193 -11.22 2.66 -18.02
CA ALA A 193 -12.13 3.79 -18.21
C ALA A 193 -13.60 3.34 -18.29
N GLU A 194 -13.89 2.25 -19.01
CA GLU A 194 -15.24 1.71 -19.13
C GLU A 194 -15.75 0.97 -17.89
N GLY A 195 -14.88 0.62 -16.93
CA GLY A 195 -15.28 -0.09 -15.73
C GLY A 195 -14.21 -0.96 -15.09
N ALA A 196 -14.61 -2.09 -14.52
CA ALA A 196 -13.70 -3.05 -13.90
C ALA A 196 -13.86 -4.43 -14.53
N THR A 197 -12.75 -5.07 -14.86
CA THR A 197 -12.72 -6.39 -15.49
C THR A 197 -12.15 -7.40 -14.50
N ILE A 198 -12.93 -8.46 -14.21
CA ILE A 198 -12.44 -9.60 -13.42
C ILE A 198 -11.67 -10.55 -14.34
N GLN A 199 -10.48 -10.93 -13.90
CA GLN A 199 -9.55 -11.77 -14.65
C GLN A 199 -9.30 -13.11 -13.91
N PRO A 200 -9.02 -14.20 -14.65
CA PRO A 200 -8.83 -14.29 -16.10
C PRO A 200 -10.12 -14.40 -16.93
N GLU A 201 -11.30 -14.36 -16.31
CA GLU A 201 -12.58 -14.58 -16.99
C GLU A 201 -13.00 -13.44 -17.94
N ASN A 202 -12.23 -12.35 -17.99
CA ASN A 202 -12.47 -11.15 -18.79
C ASN A 202 -13.91 -10.62 -18.67
N THR A 203 -14.46 -10.65 -17.45
CA THR A 203 -15.83 -10.21 -17.19
C THR A 203 -15.83 -8.73 -16.83
N LEU A 204 -16.29 -7.89 -17.76
CA LEU A 204 -16.40 -6.44 -17.58
C LEU A 204 -17.67 -6.06 -16.82
N PHE A 205 -17.50 -5.20 -15.83
CA PHE A 205 -18.56 -4.52 -15.10
C PHE A 205 -18.46 -3.02 -15.36
N SER A 206 -19.59 -2.36 -15.63
CA SER A 206 -19.66 -0.95 -16.00
C SER A 206 -19.01 -0.01 -14.97
N ALA A 207 -18.43 1.11 -15.40
CA ALA A 207 -17.98 2.21 -14.54
C ALA A 207 -19.12 2.91 -13.78
N SER A 208 -20.36 2.45 -13.91
CA SER A 208 -21.50 2.86 -13.08
C SER A 208 -22.42 1.65 -12.89
N PRO A 209 -22.04 0.69 -12.04
CA PRO A 209 -22.72 -0.58 -11.98
C PRO A 209 -24.10 -0.43 -11.33
N ASN A 210 -25.11 -1.01 -11.96
CA ASN A 210 -26.43 -1.17 -11.36
C ASN A 210 -26.39 -2.21 -10.22
N GLU A 211 -27.48 -2.35 -9.47
CA GLU A 211 -27.50 -3.25 -8.30
C GLU A 211 -27.19 -4.71 -8.66
N GLN A 212 -27.66 -5.19 -9.81
CA GLN A 212 -27.38 -6.56 -10.25
C GLN A 212 -25.89 -6.76 -10.57
N GLU A 213 -25.26 -5.80 -11.25
CA GLU A 213 -23.83 -5.81 -11.54
C GLU A 213 -23.00 -5.75 -10.26
N ARG A 214 -23.40 -4.91 -9.29
CA ARG A 214 -22.74 -4.82 -7.97
C ARG A 214 -22.74 -6.17 -7.26
N GLN A 215 -23.90 -6.84 -7.20
CA GLN A 215 -24.01 -8.14 -6.54
C GLN A 215 -23.21 -9.22 -7.28
N ALA A 216 -23.20 -9.20 -8.62
CA ALA A 216 -22.42 -10.12 -9.42
C ALA A 216 -20.90 -9.93 -9.22
N PHE A 217 -20.43 -8.68 -9.18
CA PHE A 217 -19.05 -8.34 -8.89
C PHE A 217 -18.65 -8.82 -7.49
N LEU A 218 -19.43 -8.50 -6.45
CA LEU A 218 -19.14 -8.91 -5.07
C LEU A 218 -19.12 -10.43 -4.92
N LYS A 219 -20.02 -11.15 -5.60
CA LYS A 219 -20.01 -12.61 -5.62
C LYS A 219 -18.72 -13.17 -6.21
N ALA A 220 -18.21 -12.58 -7.28
CA ALA A 220 -16.95 -12.99 -7.89
C ALA A 220 -15.74 -12.63 -7.01
N ALA A 221 -15.70 -11.43 -6.45
CA ALA A 221 -14.66 -10.97 -5.51
C ALA A 221 -14.56 -11.84 -4.24
N LYS A 222 -15.69 -12.38 -3.75
CA LYS A 222 -15.73 -13.26 -2.58
C LYS A 222 -15.12 -14.65 -2.79
N ARG A 223 -14.83 -15.05 -4.05
CA ARG A 223 -14.37 -16.42 -4.37
C ARG A 223 -13.14 -16.83 -3.56
N THR A 224 -12.18 -15.92 -3.39
CA THR A 224 -10.93 -16.16 -2.65
C THR A 224 -10.87 -15.38 -1.34
N GLY A 225 -11.75 -14.39 -1.17
CA GLY A 225 -11.75 -13.48 -0.01
C GLY A 225 -10.69 -12.39 -0.08
N TYR A 226 -9.92 -12.31 -1.18
CA TYR A 226 -8.90 -11.29 -1.41
C TYR A 226 -8.94 -10.81 -2.87
N VAL A 227 -8.97 -9.48 -3.06
CA VAL A 227 -9.00 -8.84 -4.38
C VAL A 227 -7.72 -8.03 -4.60
N LEU A 228 -7.09 -8.18 -5.76
CA LEU A 228 -5.99 -7.31 -6.19
C LEU A 228 -6.46 -6.41 -7.33
N PHE A 229 -6.56 -5.10 -7.07
CA PHE A 229 -6.90 -4.11 -8.08
C PHE A 229 -5.67 -3.72 -8.90
N LEU A 230 -5.72 -3.93 -10.21
CA LEU A 230 -4.71 -3.47 -11.16
C LEU A 230 -5.22 -2.17 -11.81
N ILE A 231 -4.62 -1.04 -11.45
CA ILE A 231 -5.16 0.29 -11.76
C ILE A 231 -4.43 0.87 -12.97
N ARG A 232 -5.08 0.86 -14.14
CA ARG A 232 -4.60 1.61 -15.30
C ARG A 232 -4.78 3.12 -15.06
N PRO A 233 -3.97 4.01 -15.66
CA PRO A 233 -4.12 5.45 -15.49
C PRO A 233 -5.53 5.95 -15.83
N SER A 234 -6.16 5.36 -16.85
CA SER A 234 -7.52 5.66 -17.27
C SER A 234 -8.63 5.11 -16.35
N GLY A 235 -8.31 4.15 -15.49
CA GLY A 235 -9.28 3.40 -14.68
C GLY A 235 -9.41 3.83 -13.22
N PHE A 236 -8.81 4.95 -12.83
CA PHE A 236 -8.83 5.41 -11.43
C PHE A 236 -10.25 5.65 -10.88
N ALA A 237 -11.16 6.16 -11.72
CA ALA A 237 -12.55 6.38 -11.33
C ALA A 237 -13.29 5.05 -11.03
N SER A 238 -13.08 4.04 -11.88
CA SER A 238 -13.63 2.69 -11.68
C SER A 238 -13.06 2.07 -10.41
N PHE A 239 -11.76 2.17 -10.17
CA PHE A 239 -11.13 1.70 -8.93
C PHE A 239 -11.83 2.26 -7.68
N GLY A 240 -12.06 3.57 -7.62
CA GLY A 240 -12.75 4.19 -6.49
C GLY A 240 -14.11 3.55 -6.20
N GLN A 241 -14.92 3.34 -7.25
CA GLN A 241 -16.25 2.75 -7.09
C GLN A 241 -16.22 1.31 -6.61
N TYR A 242 -15.39 0.47 -7.24
CA TYR A 242 -15.33 -0.96 -6.91
C TYR A 242 -14.65 -1.22 -5.57
N ARG A 243 -13.64 -0.42 -5.20
CA ARG A 243 -13.06 -0.42 -3.86
C ARG A 243 -14.12 -0.11 -2.80
N ASP A 244 -14.94 0.92 -3.04
CA ASP A 244 -15.98 1.31 -2.08
C ASP A 244 -17.06 0.21 -1.95
N LEU A 245 -17.38 -0.50 -3.03
CA LEU A 245 -18.25 -1.69 -2.98
C LEU A 245 -17.64 -2.78 -2.08
N VAL A 246 -16.37 -3.15 -2.30
CA VAL A 246 -15.65 -4.15 -1.49
C VAL A 246 -15.60 -3.75 -0.02
N LEU A 247 -15.32 -2.47 0.28
CA LEU A 247 -15.28 -1.94 1.65
C LEU A 247 -16.64 -1.92 2.33
N SER A 248 -17.71 -1.66 1.56
CA SER A 248 -19.08 -1.60 2.08
C SER A 248 -19.71 -2.97 2.32
N ASP A 249 -19.19 -4.01 1.67
CA ASP A 249 -19.67 -5.38 1.82
C ASP A 249 -19.17 -5.99 3.14
N ARG A 250 -20.11 -6.35 4.02
CA ARG A 250 -19.82 -6.99 5.31
C ARG A 250 -19.95 -8.52 5.28
N GLY A 251 -20.31 -9.10 4.13
CA GLY A 251 -20.58 -10.54 3.97
C GLY A 251 -21.75 -11.07 4.83
N ASP A 252 -22.34 -12.20 4.43
CA ASP A 252 -23.36 -12.89 5.25
C ASP A 252 -22.76 -13.56 6.50
N SER A 253 -21.45 -13.82 6.49
CA SER A 253 -20.67 -14.44 7.57
C SER A 253 -19.94 -13.42 8.46
N GLY A 254 -20.09 -12.11 8.21
CA GLY A 254 -19.37 -11.05 8.90
C GLY A 254 -17.89 -10.91 8.54
N LYS A 255 -17.39 -11.71 7.58
CA LYS A 255 -16.01 -11.62 7.08
C LYS A 255 -15.97 -10.69 5.86
N SER A 256 -15.27 -9.57 6.00
CA SER A 256 -15.02 -8.63 4.90
C SER A 256 -14.04 -9.23 3.88
N ILE A 257 -14.19 -8.81 2.62
CA ILE A 257 -13.21 -9.07 1.57
C ILE A 257 -12.02 -8.17 1.82
N ASP A 258 -10.81 -8.74 1.88
CA ASP A 258 -9.58 -7.94 1.95
C ASP A 258 -9.13 -7.55 0.53
N PHE A 259 -8.33 -6.48 0.40
CA PHE A 259 -7.86 -6.05 -0.91
C PHE A 259 -6.51 -5.37 -0.91
N GLY A 260 -5.80 -5.52 -2.03
CA GLY A 260 -4.61 -4.76 -2.39
C GLY A 260 -4.83 -3.99 -3.69
N TYR A 261 -3.89 -3.12 -4.03
CA TYR A 261 -3.89 -2.44 -5.32
C TYR A 261 -2.46 -2.24 -5.83
N GLU A 262 -2.33 -2.20 -7.16
CA GLU A 262 -1.10 -1.90 -7.89
C GLU A 262 -1.42 -1.00 -9.11
N PRO A 263 -0.78 0.18 -9.24
CA PRO A 263 -0.79 0.93 -10.49
C PRO A 263 -0.05 0.18 -11.60
N VAL A 264 -0.69 0.00 -12.75
CA VAL A 264 -0.07 -0.67 -13.92
C VAL A 264 -0.01 0.29 -15.11
N ASN A 265 1.00 0.15 -15.96
CA ASN A 265 1.10 0.97 -17.17
C ASN A 265 -0.12 0.73 -18.09
N GLN A 266 -0.56 1.76 -18.82
CA GLN A 266 -1.67 1.68 -19.77
C GLN A 266 -1.41 0.65 -20.89
N ASP A 267 -0.14 0.45 -21.26
CA ASP A 267 0.23 -0.34 -22.44
C ASP A 267 0.73 -1.77 -22.11
N TRP A 268 0.88 -2.10 -20.82
CA TRP A 268 1.33 -3.44 -20.42
C TRP A 268 0.34 -4.53 -20.80
N LYS A 269 0.87 -5.64 -21.31
CA LYS A 269 0.10 -6.84 -21.60
C LYS A 269 0.14 -7.77 -20.39
N LEU A 270 -0.94 -7.75 -19.62
CA LEU A 270 -1.02 -8.51 -18.36
C LEU A 270 -1.30 -9.99 -18.66
N ILE A 271 -0.45 -10.88 -18.13
CA ILE A 271 -0.60 -12.33 -18.22
C ILE A 271 -1.16 -12.83 -16.90
N TYR A 272 -2.32 -13.48 -16.96
CA TYR A 272 -3.02 -14.01 -15.79
C TYR A 272 -2.84 -15.53 -15.66
N PRO A 273 -2.73 -16.08 -14.44
CA PRO A 273 -2.70 -17.52 -14.23
C PRO A 273 -4.01 -18.15 -14.71
N GLN A 274 -3.92 -19.32 -15.35
CA GLN A 274 -5.12 -20.02 -15.83
C GLN A 274 -5.94 -20.53 -14.63
N ALA A 275 -7.27 -20.52 -14.78
CA ALA A 275 -8.17 -21.01 -13.74
C ALA A 275 -8.00 -22.54 -13.58
N GLY A 276 -7.21 -22.98 -12.59
CA GLY A 276 -7.12 -24.40 -12.20
C GLY A 276 -5.76 -24.98 -11.82
N GLU A 277 -4.70 -24.17 -11.65
CA GLU A 277 -3.42 -24.62 -11.06
C GLU A 277 -3.32 -24.36 -9.55
#